data_AF-A0A1Y1MHR7-F1
#
_entry.id   AF-A0A1Y1MHR7-F1
#
_cell.length_a   1.000
_cell.length_b   1.000
_cell.length_c   1.000
_cell.angle_alpha   90.00
_cell.angle_beta   90.00
_cell.angle_gamma   90.00
#
_symmetry.space_group_name_H-M   'P 1'
#
loop_
_entity.id
_entity.type
_entity.pdbx_description
1 polymer ?
#
loop_
_entity_poly.entity_id
_entity_poly.type
_entity_poly.pdbx_seq_one_letter_code
_entity_poly.pdbx_strand_id
1 'polypeptide(L)'
;EALFRSHFLDGKDISDEDVLVSLGSETAGLPADVVRSDLRDDDNGRFVDDEAEAAVEEKGVEAVPCVTVLGKYKVGGYQEQEVFEKLFERIWAENARVLSKPWDND
;
A
#
# COMPACT_ATOMS: atom_id res chain seq x y z
N GLU A 1 -7.87 5.18 -4.20
CA GLU A 1 -8.02 5.87 -5.50
C GLU A 1 -8.50 7.32 -5.36
N ALA A 2 -9.53 7.60 -4.56
CA ALA A 2 -10.11 8.94 -4.40
C ALA A 2 -9.09 10.04 -4.00
N LEU A 3 -8.13 9.72 -3.11
CA LEU A 3 -7.05 10.64 -2.73
C LEU A 3 -6.15 11.01 -3.91
N PHE A 4 -5.69 10.02 -4.68
CA PHE A 4 -4.84 10.24 -5.86
C PHE A 4 -5.55 11.07 -6.92
N ARG A 5 -6.82 10.76 -7.22
CA ARG A 5 -7.62 11.55 -8.16
C ARG A 5 -7.80 12.99 -7.66
N SER A 6 -8.14 13.16 -6.39
CA SER A 6 -8.38 14.49 -5.81
C SER A 6 -7.15 15.37 -5.88
N HIS A 7 -5.97 14.82 -5.60
CA HIS A 7 -4.70 15.55 -5.64
C HIS A 7 -4.20 15.78 -7.07
N PHE A 8 -4.10 14.73 -7.88
CA PHE A 8 -3.43 14.79 -9.19
C PHE A 8 -4.33 15.25 -10.34
N LEU A 9 -5.64 15.03 -10.27
CA LEU A 9 -6.57 15.35 -11.36
C LEU A 9 -7.48 16.53 -11.01
N ASP A 10 -8.02 16.56 -9.80
CA ASP A 10 -9.03 17.55 -9.41
C ASP A 10 -8.41 18.79 -8.70
N GLY A 11 -7.11 18.76 -8.39
CA GLY A 11 -6.37 19.88 -7.80
C GLY A 11 -6.82 20.28 -6.39
N LYS A 12 -7.47 19.36 -5.66
CA LYS A 12 -7.88 19.58 -4.28
C LYS A 12 -6.69 19.50 -3.33
N ASP A 13 -6.74 20.30 -2.27
CA ASP A 13 -5.78 20.24 -1.18
C ASP A 13 -6.08 19.04 -0.28
N ILE A 14 -5.22 18.01 -0.34
CA ILE A 14 -5.34 16.81 0.50
C ILE A 14 -4.66 16.96 1.87
N SER A 15 -4.16 18.15 2.21
CA SER A 15 -3.77 18.50 3.58
C SER A 15 -4.92 19.13 4.39
N ASP A 16 -6.03 19.47 3.72
CA ASP A 16 -7.24 19.98 4.37
C ASP A 16 -8.08 18.83 4.98
N GLU A 17 -8.33 18.92 6.28
CA GLU A 17 -9.11 17.94 7.05
C GLU A 17 -10.52 17.75 6.46
N ASP A 18 -11.20 18.82 6.06
CA ASP A 18 -12.57 18.74 5.56
C ASP A 18 -12.62 18.08 4.17
N VAL A 19 -11.57 18.26 3.35
CA VAL A 19 -11.41 17.52 2.09
C VAL A 19 -11.25 16.03 2.36
N LEU A 20 -10.40 15.64 3.32
CA LEU A 20 -10.19 14.24 3.67
C LEU A 20 -11.46 13.59 4.26
N VAL A 21 -12.19 14.31 5.12
CA VAL A 21 -13.46 13.84 5.71
C VAL A 21 -14.54 13.66 4.66
N SER A 22 -14.69 14.60 3.73
CA SER A 22 -15.62 14.48 2.59
C SER A 22 -15.26 13.27 1.73
N LEU A 23 -13.98 13.08 1.39
CA LEU A 23 -13.54 11.93 0.59
C LEU A 23 -13.80 10.59 1.29
N GLY A 24 -13.47 10.48 2.59
CA GLY A 24 -13.72 9.28 3.38
C GLY A 24 -15.20 8.93 3.45
N SER A 25 -16.06 9.94 3.61
CA SER A 25 -17.51 9.75 3.70
C SER A 25 -18.14 9.40 2.36
N GLU A 26 -17.86 10.17 1.32
CA GLU A 26 -18.53 10.06 0.02
C GLU A 26 -18.03 8.89 -0.81
N THR A 27 -16.74 8.55 -0.71
CA THR A 27 -16.12 7.54 -1.59
C THR A 27 -15.86 6.21 -0.90
N ALA A 28 -15.58 6.22 0.40
CA ALA A 28 -15.32 5.01 1.19
C ALA A 28 -16.47 4.64 2.14
N GLY A 29 -17.51 5.48 2.26
CA GLY A 29 -18.67 5.22 3.11
C GLY A 29 -18.37 5.29 4.61
N LEU A 30 -17.27 5.94 5.00
CA LEU A 30 -16.87 6.06 6.40
C LEU A 30 -17.66 7.17 7.13
N PRO A 31 -18.04 7.00 8.40
CA PRO A 31 -18.67 8.07 9.16
C PRO A 31 -17.74 9.28 9.31
N ALA A 32 -18.25 10.49 9.03
CA ALA A 32 -17.45 11.71 9.04
C ALA A 32 -16.81 12.04 10.40
N ASP A 33 -17.49 11.70 11.49
CA ASP A 33 -17.01 11.85 12.86
C ASP A 33 -15.85 10.89 13.16
N VAL A 34 -15.92 9.65 12.67
CA VAL A 34 -14.84 8.66 12.81
C VAL A 34 -13.61 9.12 12.03
N VAL A 35 -13.76 9.51 10.75
CA VAL A 35 -12.63 10.00 9.93
C VAL A 35 -11.96 11.20 10.60
N ARG A 36 -12.75 12.15 11.11
CA ARG A 36 -12.21 13.33 11.80
C ARG A 36 -11.51 12.97 13.10
N SER A 37 -12.03 12.01 13.86
CA SER A 37 -11.38 11.51 15.07
C SER A 37 -10.03 10.89 14.74
N ASP A 38 -9.97 10.02 13.73
CA ASP A 38 -8.75 9.32 13.34
C ASP A 38 -7.67 10.28 12.80
N LEU A 39 -8.07 11.30 12.02
CA LEU A 39 -7.15 12.32 11.51
C LEU A 39 -6.52 13.18 12.61
N ARG A 40 -7.19 13.30 13.77
CA ARG A 40 -6.73 14.07 14.92
C ARG A 40 -6.06 13.21 15.99
N ASP A 41 -5.98 11.90 15.76
CA ASP A 41 -5.27 11.00 16.63
C ASP A 41 -3.78 11.02 16.29
N ASP A 42 -2.97 11.62 17.17
CA ASP A 42 -1.53 11.70 17.00
C ASP A 42 -0.85 10.31 16.96
N ASP A 43 -1.47 9.27 17.55
CA ASP A 43 -0.95 7.90 17.45
C ASP A 43 -1.01 7.37 16.02
N ASN A 44 -2.06 7.73 15.26
CA ASN A 44 -2.16 7.36 13.84
C ASN A 44 -1.09 8.06 13.01
N GLY A 45 -0.80 9.33 13.31
CA GLY A 45 0.29 10.08 12.67
C GLY A 45 1.64 9.41 12.92
N ARG A 46 1.95 9.11 14.20
CA ARG A 46 3.18 8.40 14.58
C ARG A 46 3.30 7.04 13.88
N PHE A 47 2.22 6.27 13.84
CA PHE A 47 2.21 4.97 13.18
C PHE A 47 2.58 5.06 11.69
N VAL A 48 2.07 6.07 10.98
CA VAL A 48 2.40 6.27 9.56
C VAL A 48 3.86 6.72 9.38
N ASP A 49 4.37 7.58 10.27
CA ASP A 49 5.77 8.02 10.26
C ASP A 49 6.74 6.84 10.51
N ASP A 50 6.45 6.01 11.52
CA ASP A 50 7.23 4.81 11.85
C ASP A 50 7.27 3.82 10.69
N GLU A 51 6.15 3.58 10.00
CA GLU A 51 6.10 2.71 8.82
C GLU A 51 6.91 3.27 7.63
N ALA A 52 6.90 4.59 7.45
CA ALA A 52 7.68 5.26 6.41
C ALA A 52 9.19 5.18 6.71
N GLU A 53 9.59 5.40 7.96
CA GLU A 53 10.98 5.26 8.41
C GLU A 53 11.46 3.81 8.26
N ALA A 54 10.69 2.83 8.74
CA ALA A 54 11.02 1.41 8.60
C ALA A 54 11.13 0.98 7.11
N ALA A 55 10.32 1.56 6.22
CA ALA A 55 10.44 1.30 4.79
C ALA A 55 11.81 1.75 4.22
N VAL A 56 12.33 2.87 4.69
CA VAL A 56 13.66 3.38 4.29
C VAL A 56 14.76 2.55 4.96
N GLU A 57 14.73 2.43 6.28
CA GLU A 57 15.84 1.87 7.07
C GLU A 57 15.94 0.34 6.95
N GLU A 58 14.81 -0.36 7.09
CA GLU A 58 14.80 -1.82 7.13
C GLU A 58 14.60 -2.44 5.75
N LYS A 59 13.73 -1.83 4.94
CA LYS A 59 13.34 -2.35 3.62
C LYS A 59 14.16 -1.71 2.48
N GLY A 60 14.99 -0.69 2.78
CA GLY A 60 15.88 -0.01 1.83
C GLY A 60 15.14 0.71 0.71
N VAL A 61 13.91 1.18 0.94
CA VAL A 61 13.11 1.87 -0.08
C VAL A 61 13.67 3.27 -0.31
N GLU A 62 14.20 3.53 -1.51
CA GLU A 62 14.77 4.84 -1.89
C GLU A 62 13.76 5.72 -2.64
N ALA A 63 12.77 5.12 -3.29
CA ALA A 63 11.74 5.80 -4.06
C ALA A 63 10.47 4.95 -4.17
N VAL A 64 9.32 5.63 -4.35
CA VAL A 64 8.00 5.01 -4.57
C VAL A 64 7.57 5.10 -6.05
N PRO A 65 6.75 4.16 -6.54
CA PRO A 65 6.28 2.96 -5.86
C PRO A 65 7.40 1.91 -5.71
N CYS A 66 7.34 1.12 -4.64
CA CYS A 66 8.20 -0.05 -4.45
C CYS A 66 7.37 -1.20 -3.88
N VAL A 67 7.39 -2.34 -4.54
CA VAL A 67 6.59 -3.52 -4.19
C VAL A 67 7.51 -4.62 -3.68
N THR A 68 7.17 -5.20 -2.53
CA THR A 68 7.85 -6.39 -2.00
C THR A 68 6.91 -7.58 -2.02
N VAL A 69 7.28 -8.65 -2.71
CA VAL A 69 6.53 -9.89 -2.81
C VAL A 69 7.12 -10.93 -1.86
N LEU A 70 6.28 -11.53 -1.00
CA LEU A 70 6.65 -12.55 -0.01
C LEU A 70 7.81 -12.13 0.92
N GLY A 71 7.95 -10.83 1.20
CA GLY A 71 9.04 -10.30 2.02
C GLY A 71 10.45 -10.52 1.45
N LYS A 72 10.58 -10.98 0.19
CA LYS A 72 11.84 -11.45 -0.40
C LYS A 72 12.17 -10.80 -1.73
N TYR A 73 11.18 -10.62 -2.60
CA TYR A 73 11.42 -10.12 -3.96
C TYR A 73 10.98 -8.66 -4.03
N LYS A 74 11.94 -7.77 -4.22
CA LYS A 74 11.71 -6.32 -4.30
C LYS A 74 11.69 -5.86 -5.75
N VAL A 75 10.66 -5.09 -6.12
CA VAL A 75 10.48 -4.44 -7.42
C VAL A 75 10.38 -2.94 -7.17
N GLY A 76 11.40 -2.20 -7.59
CA GLY A 76 11.47 -0.74 -7.39
C GLY A 76 10.97 0.04 -8.61
N GLY A 77 10.29 1.15 -8.34
CA GLY A 77 9.77 2.05 -9.35
C GLY A 77 8.47 1.58 -9.98
N TYR A 78 7.93 2.43 -10.86
CA TYR A 78 6.81 2.08 -11.71
C TYR A 78 7.29 1.14 -12.82
N GLN A 79 6.98 -0.14 -12.69
CA GLN A 79 7.40 -1.19 -13.64
C GLN A 79 6.23 -1.65 -14.49
N GLU A 80 6.54 -2.08 -15.71
CA GLU A 80 5.57 -2.68 -16.62
C GLU A 80 5.07 -4.04 -16.13
N GLN A 81 3.89 -4.45 -16.59
CA GLN A 81 3.24 -5.69 -16.17
C GLN A 81 4.13 -6.93 -16.38
N GLU A 82 4.89 -6.98 -17.48
CA GLU A 82 5.75 -8.11 -17.84
C GLU A 82 6.86 -8.36 -16.80
N VAL A 83 7.27 -7.34 -16.04
CA VAL A 83 8.24 -7.50 -14.95
C VAL A 83 7.63 -8.33 -13.82
N PHE A 84 6.38 -8.05 -13.48
CA PHE A 84 5.66 -8.78 -12.45
C PHE A 84 5.30 -10.20 -12.90
N GLU A 85 4.88 -10.38 -14.16
CA GLU A 85 4.60 -11.71 -14.71
C GLU A 85 5.82 -12.64 -14.60
N LYS A 86 6.99 -12.19 -15.07
CA LYS A 86 8.24 -12.96 -14.95
C LYS A 86 8.63 -13.23 -13.51
N LEU A 87 8.40 -12.27 -12.61
CA LEU A 87 8.66 -12.47 -11.19
C LEU A 87 7.77 -13.58 -10.63
N PHE A 88 6.47 -13.57 -10.91
CA PHE A 88 5.55 -14.58 -10.41
C PHE A 88 5.80 -15.96 -11.03
N GLU A 89 6.12 -16.04 -12.32
CA GLU A 89 6.56 -17.27 -12.97
C GLU A 89 7.79 -17.87 -12.28
N ARG A 90 8.77 -17.02 -11.95
CA ARG A 90 9.97 -17.43 -11.21
C ARG A 90 9.62 -17.93 -9.81
N ILE A 91 8.80 -17.20 -9.06
CA ILE A 91 8.35 -17.60 -7.72
C ILE A 91 7.65 -18.95 -7.78
N TRP A 92 6.78 -19.15 -8.77
CA TRP A 92 6.06 -20.40 -8.98
C TRP A 92 7.01 -21.56 -9.26
N ALA A 93 7.96 -21.38 -10.18
CA ALA A 93 8.96 -22.40 -10.50
C ALA A 93 9.83 -22.77 -9.29
N GLU A 94 10.26 -21.78 -8.49
CA GLU A 94 11.04 -21.99 -7.26
C GLU A 94 10.24 -22.78 -6.19
N ASN A 95 8.91 -22.63 -6.16
CA ASN A 95 8.03 -23.27 -5.15
C ASN A 95 7.24 -24.48 -5.66
N ALA A 96 7.41 -24.89 -6.93
CA ALA A 96 6.64 -25.97 -7.55
C ALA A 96 6.71 -27.30 -6.78
N ARG A 97 7.83 -27.59 -6.10
CA ARG A 97 7.99 -28.78 -5.24
C ARG A 97 7.21 -28.71 -3.91
N VAL A 98 6.99 -27.50 -3.39
CA VAL A 98 6.23 -27.27 -2.15
C VAL A 98 4.73 -27.30 -2.46
N LEU A 99 4.33 -26.70 -3.59
CA LEU A 99 2.94 -26.66 -4.05
C LEU A 99 2.45 -27.98 -4.67
N SER A 100 3.34 -28.89 -5.05
CA SER A 100 2.99 -30.22 -5.54
C SER A 100 2.70 -31.24 -4.44
N LYS A 101 2.85 -30.87 -3.16
CA LYS A 101 2.31 -31.70 -2.07
C LYS A 101 0.79 -31.55 -2.10
N PRO A 102 0.02 -32.66 -2.11
CA PRO A 102 -1.42 -32.57 -1.92
C PRO A 102 -1.68 -31.84 -0.60
N TRP A 103 -2.80 -31.12 -0.55
CA TRP A 103 -3.38 -30.61 0.68
C TRP A 103 -3.59 -31.82 1.63
N ASP A 104 -2.60 -32.13 2.47
CA ASP A 104 -2.76 -33.12 3.54
C ASP A 104 -3.65 -32.45 4.58
N ASN A 105 -4.93 -32.80 4.51
CA ASN A 105 -5.96 -32.40 5.44
C ASN A 105 -5.84 -33.31 6.67
N ASP A 106 -4.98 -32.96 7.61
CA ASP A 106 -5.03 -33.46 9.00
C ASP A 106 -5.99 -32.59 9.84
#